data_AF-A0A6P0IS76-F1
#
_entry.id   AF-A0A6P0IS76-F1
#
_cell.length_a   1.000
_cell.length_b   1.000
_cell.length_c   1.000
_cell.angle_alpha   90.00
_cell.angle_beta   90.00
_cell.angle_gamma   90.00
#
_symmetry.space_group_name_H-M   'P 1'
#
loop_
_entity.id
_entity.type
_entity.pdbx_description
1 polymer ?
#
loop_
_entity_poly.entity_id
_entity_poly.type
_entity_poly.pdbx_seq_one_letter_code
_entity_poly.pdbx_strand_id
1 'polypeptide(L)' 'MDNKTTKTITSLGIIAVSLGIAYAPLPGLNQTLYVVSGTELQEPLAVLEQRFEETYSNINIEFKFQGSQELV' A
#
# COMPACT_ATOMS: atom_id res chain seq x y z
N MET A 1 28.20 20.63 -25.99
CA MET A 1 26.83 20.73 -25.44
C MET A 1 26.75 21.98 -24.59
N ASP A 2 25.84 22.90 -24.93
CA ASP A 2 25.65 24.14 -24.18
C ASP A 2 25.06 23.85 -22.79
N ASN A 3 25.46 24.64 -21.79
CA ASN A 3 25.02 24.54 -20.39
C ASN A 3 23.47 24.55 -20.26
N LYS A 4 22.79 25.28 -21.15
CA LYS A 4 21.32 25.33 -21.21
C LYS A 4 20.72 23.96 -21.57
N THR A 5 21.29 23.27 -22.55
CA THR A 5 20.85 21.95 -22.99
C THR A 5 21.06 20.89 -21.90
N THR A 6 22.21 20.93 -21.20
CA THR A 6 22.48 20.04 -20.06
C THR A 6 21.46 20.25 -18.94
N LYS A 7 21.14 21.51 -18.58
CA LYS A 7 20.13 21.82 -17.56
C LYS A 7 18.73 21.31 -17.93
N THR A 8 18.31 21.48 -19.18
CA THR A 8 17.00 20.98 -19.64
C THR A 8 16.93 19.46 -19.58
N ILE A 9 17.98 18.76 -20.00
CA ILE A 9 18.05 17.29 -19.92
C ILE A 9 18.00 16.82 -18.46
N THR A 10 18.77 17.45 -17.57
CA THR A 10 18.74 17.12 -16.14
C THR A 10 17.35 17.36 -15.55
N SER A 11 16.69 18.47 -15.88
CA SER A 11 15.34 18.77 -15.40
C SER A 11 14.31 17.76 -15.90
N LEU A 12 14.38 17.36 -17.18
CA LEU A 12 13.51 16.31 -17.73
C LEU A 12 13.75 14.96 -17.05
N GLY A 13 15.01 14.62 -16.78
CA GLY A 13 15.38 13.44 -16.02
C GLY A 13 14.76 13.42 -14.62
N ILE A 14 14.84 14.54 -13.89
CA ILE A 14 14.23 14.67 -12.56
C ILE A 14 12.71 14.48 -12.65
N ILE A 15 12.03 15.15 -13.59
CA ILE A 15 10.57 15.02 -13.77
C ILE A 15 10.19 13.55 -14.05
N ALA A 16 10.90 12.89 -14.96
CA ALA A 16 10.61 11.50 -15.31
C ALA A 16 10.80 10.56 -14.12
N VAL A 17 11.87 10.73 -13.34
CA VAL A 17 12.13 9.92 -12.13
C VAL A 17 11.09 10.22 -11.05
N SER A 18 10.75 11.48 -10.79
CA SER A 18 9.73 11.85 -9.80
C SER A 18 8.36 11.30 -10.15
N LEU A 19 7.95 11.36 -11.42
CA LEU A 19 6.70 10.74 -11.88
C LEU A 19 6.77 9.22 -11.77
N GLY A 20 7.92 8.61 -12.07
CA GLY A 20 8.15 7.18 -11.87
C GLY A 20 7.93 6.76 -10.43
N ILE A 21 8.51 7.46 -9.45
CA ILE A 21 8.36 7.14 -8.03
C ILE A 21 6.93 7.40 -7.53
N ALA A 22 6.27 8.46 -8.00
CA ALA A 22 4.94 8.84 -7.54
C ALA A 22 3.86 7.82 -7.93
N TYR A 23 4.01 7.16 -9.08
CA TYR A 23 2.98 6.26 -9.63
C TYR A 23 3.41 4.79 -9.71
N ALA A 24 4.70 4.47 -9.63
CA ALA A 24 5.12 3.08 -9.55
C ALA A 24 4.85 2.52 -8.14
N PRO A 25 4.34 1.28 -8.03
CA PRO A 25 4.30 0.60 -6.74
C PRO A 25 5.73 0.47 -6.22
N LEU A 26 6.00 1.05 -5.05
CA LEU A 26 7.31 1.01 -4.42
C LEU A 26 7.65 -0.45 -4.06
N PRO A 27 8.66 -1.08 -4.70
CA PRO A 27 9.01 -2.46 -4.42
C PRO A 27 9.50 -2.56 -2.97
N GLY A 28 8.94 -3.51 -2.21
CA GLY A 28 9.28 -3.73 -0.79
C GLY A 28 8.50 -2.87 0.20
N LEU A 29 7.51 -2.08 -0.25
CA LEU A 29 6.61 -1.36 0.67
C LEU A 29 5.51 -2.31 1.16
N ASN A 30 5.69 -2.87 2.36
CA ASN A 30 4.64 -3.61 3.05
C ASN A 30 3.60 -2.63 3.59
N GLN A 31 2.36 -2.72 3.09
CA GLN A 31 1.25 -1.89 3.53
C GLN A 31 0.46 -2.62 4.61
N THR A 32 0.26 -2.01 5.77
CA THR A 32 -0.63 -2.55 6.80
C THR A 32 -2.06 -2.03 6.56
N LEU A 33 -2.99 -2.95 6.31
CA LEU A 33 -4.42 -2.64 6.16
C LEU A 33 -5.15 -3.00 7.44
N TYR A 34 -5.59 -1.99 8.19
CA TYR A 34 -6.41 -2.21 9.39
C TYR A 34 -7.88 -2.32 9.02
N VAL A 35 -8.52 -3.42 9.42
CA VAL A 35 -9.94 -3.65 9.21
C VAL A 35 -10.62 -3.84 10.55
N VAL A 36 -11.52 -2.93 10.90
CA VAL A 36 -12.31 -3.06 12.12
C VAL A 36 -13.57 -3.84 11.81
N SER A 37 -13.83 -4.91 12.55
CA SER A 37 -14.94 -5.83 12.30
C SER A 37 -15.65 -6.23 13.57
N GLY A 38 -16.89 -6.73 13.42
CA GLY A 38 -17.65 -7.31 14.52
C GLY A 38 -16.99 -8.60 15.04
N THR A 39 -17.00 -8.81 16.35
CA THR A 39 -16.49 -10.04 16.99
C THR A 39 -17.15 -11.32 16.46
N GLU A 40 -18.39 -11.24 15.98
CA GLU A 40 -19.11 -12.33 15.32
C GLU A 40 -18.38 -12.88 14.08
N LEU A 41 -17.52 -12.09 13.47
CA LEU A 41 -16.80 -12.43 12.24
C LEU A 41 -15.35 -12.87 12.49
N GLN A 42 -14.95 -13.09 13.74
CA GLN A 42 -13.56 -13.43 14.07
C GLN A 42 -13.08 -14.73 13.43
N GLU A 43 -13.86 -15.81 13.57
CA GLU A 43 -13.53 -17.11 12.99
C GLU A 43 -13.45 -17.07 11.44
N PRO A 44 -14.45 -16.54 10.70
CA PRO A 44 -14.36 -16.51 9.25
C PRO A 44 -13.27 -15.55 8.73
N LEU A 45 -12.97 -14.46 9.45
CA LEU A 45 -11.96 -13.50 9.02
C LEU A 45 -10.53 -14.00 9.24
N ALA A 46 -10.28 -14.87 10.23
CA ALA A 46 -8.98 -15.51 10.40
C ALA A 46 -8.59 -16.40 9.19
N VAL A 47 -9.58 -17.08 8.59
CA VAL A 47 -9.34 -17.88 7.38
C VAL A 47 -9.10 -16.99 6.15
N LEU A 48 -9.81 -15.86 6.08
CA LEU A 48 -9.64 -14.87 5.00
C LEU A 48 -8.31 -14.15 5.08
N GLU A 49 -7.83 -13.83 6.28
CA GLU A 49 -6.51 -13.24 6.55
C GLU A 49 -5.42 -14.03 5.84
N GLN A 50 -5.35 -15.34 6.13
CA GLN A 50 -4.35 -16.22 5.54
C GLN A 50 -4.44 -16.24 3.99
N ARG A 51 -5.65 -16.35 3.43
CA ARG A 51 -5.85 -16.37 1.97
C ARG A 51 -5.48 -15.05 1.31
N PHE A 52 -5.75 -13.95 2.00
CA PHE A 52 -5.46 -12.61 1.51
C PHE A 52 -3.95 -12.38 1.44
N GLU A 53 -3.21 -12.73 2.49
CA GLU A 53 -1.75 -12.58 2.54
C GLU A 53 -1.03 -13.54 1.57
N GLU A 54 -1.57 -14.74 1.35
CA GLU A 54 -1.11 -15.67 0.29
C GLU A 54 -1.22 -15.03 -1.10
N THR A 55 -2.26 -14.23 -1.33
CA THR A 55 -2.55 -13.59 -2.63
C THR A 55 -1.81 -12.26 -2.80
N TYR A 56 -1.66 -11.50 -1.71
CA TYR A 56 -1.09 -10.16 -1.67
C TYR A 56 0.06 -10.11 -0.67
N SER A 57 1.22 -10.63 -1.07
CA SER A 57 2.40 -10.73 -0.19
C SER A 57 2.97 -9.39 0.27
N ASN A 58 2.54 -8.27 -0.32
CA ASN A 58 2.95 -6.91 0.03
C ASN A 58 1.96 -6.20 0.97
N ILE A 59 0.89 -6.87 1.39
CA ILE A 59 -0.14 -6.30 2.27
C ILE A 59 -0.27 -7.18 3.51
N ASN A 60 -0.05 -6.59 4.67
CA ASN A 60 -0.32 -7.20 5.97
C ASN A 60 -1.70 -6.77 6.44
N ILE A 61 -2.66 -7.67 6.49
CA ILE A 61 -4.02 -7.33 6.90
C ILE A 61 -4.15 -7.55 8.41
N GLU A 62 -4.63 -6.55 9.14
CA GLU A 62 -4.78 -6.64 10.60
C GLU A 62 -6.24 -6.39 10.99
N PHE A 63 -6.89 -7.42 11.51
CA PHE A 63 -8.26 -7.33 11.98
C PHE A 63 -8.32 -6.84 13.43
N LYS A 64 -9.12 -5.79 13.67
CA LYS A 64 -9.47 -5.31 15.00
C LYS A 64 -10.93 -5.64 15.27
N PHE A 65 -11.18 -6.50 16.25
CA PHE A 65 -12.54 -6.90 16.59
C PHE A 65 -13.12 -6.00 17.68
N GLN A 66 -14.28 -5.44 17.40
CA GLN A 66 -15.07 -4.63 18.35
C GLN A 66 -16.51 -5.16 18.38
N GLY A 67 -17.27 -4.88 19.44
CA GLY A 67 -18.70 -5.17 19.41
C GLY A 67 -19.34 -4.43 18.24
N SER A 68 -20.31 -5.05 17.55
CA SER A 68 -20.95 -4.45 16.36
C SER A 68 -21.60 -3.08 16.63
N GLN A 69 -21.86 -2.78 17.91
CA GLN A 69 -22.43 -1.52 18.41
C GLN A 69 -21.37 -0.45 18.71
N GLU A 70 -20.10 -0.81 18.70
CA GLU A 70 -18.94 0.07 18.96
C GLU A 70 -18.23 0.49 17.65
N LEU A 71 -18.62 -0.11 16.52
CA LEU A 71 -18.25 0.32 15.17
C LEU A 71 -19.01 1.63 14.82
N VAL A 72 -18.48 2.80 15.21
CA VAL A 72 -18.98 4.14 14.84
C VAL A 72 -17.91 5.00 14.20
#